data_AF-A0A4U8SSV1-F1
#
_entry.id   AF-A0A4U8SSV1-F1
#
_cell.length_a   1.000
_cell.length_b   1.000
_cell.length_c   1.000
_cell.angle_alpha   90.00
_cell.angle_beta   90.00
_cell.angle_gamma   90.00
#
_symmetry.space_group_name_H-M   'P 1'
#
loop_
_entity.id
_entity.type
_entity.pdbx_description
1 polymer ?
#
loop_
_entity_poly.entity_id
_entity_poly.type
_entity_poly.pdbx_seq_one_letter_code
_entity_poly.pdbx_strand_id
1 'polypeptide(L)'
;MQQKILSQVKIIVFLAFFVFCVAFGLRLYFLEFKQVAHMDEILSIVLSEYNEYGWGKNFEPHKIYTAKQLQHMTLWNDSSLSGALSDVKKLYVNNRDDPHTNLYYSLLRLWHIGFIHTDLKQTFYRGISLNFVFFTCSFVLAFMLYVRLFGFNYFLLYFLALAFLNPASINNTLFMRPYALQEMSFLLLCYVFVRILQSFKNTSFNMPFLDNKDFALKLKNT
;
A
#
# COMPACT_ATOMS: atom_id res chain seq x y z
N MET A 1 -5.57 17.20 36.04
CA MET A 1 -5.23 17.62 34.66
C MET A 1 -4.66 16.47 33.83
N GLN A 2 -3.62 15.77 34.29
CA GLN A 2 -3.01 14.63 33.56
C GLN A 2 -3.99 13.48 33.25
N GLN A 3 -4.88 13.09 34.17
CA GLN A 3 -5.89 12.06 33.91
C GLN A 3 -6.87 12.43 32.79
N LYS A 4 -7.22 13.72 32.67
CA LYS A 4 -8.14 14.23 31.64
C LYS A 4 -7.48 14.20 30.25
N ILE A 5 -6.20 14.57 30.17
CA ILE A 5 -5.40 14.48 28.94
C ILE A 5 -5.23 13.02 28.52
N LEU A 6 -4.90 12.13 29.46
CA LEU A 6 -4.76 10.71 29.19
C LEU A 6 -6.07 10.07 28.69
N SER A 7 -7.20 10.47 29.28
CA SER A 7 -8.53 10.03 28.81
C SER A 7 -8.82 10.51 27.38
N GLN A 8 -8.50 11.77 27.06
CA GLN A 8 -8.68 12.30 25.70
C GLN A 8 -7.82 11.59 24.66
N VAL A 9 -6.55 11.31 24.96
CA VAL A 9 -5.67 10.54 24.05
C VAL A 9 -6.25 9.16 23.78
N LYS A 10 -6.73 8.46 24.82
CA LYS A 10 -7.38 7.14 24.66
C LYS A 10 -8.61 7.21 23.76
N ILE A 11 -9.45 8.23 23.92
CA ILE A 11 -10.62 8.45 23.06
C ILE A 11 -10.18 8.68 21.61
N ILE A 12 -9.20 9.55 21.37
CA ILE A 12 -8.70 9.84 20.02
C ILE A 12 -8.12 8.58 19.36
N VAL A 13 -7.33 7.79 20.09
CA VAL A 13 -6.78 6.52 19.58
C VAL A 13 -7.89 5.53 19.26
N PHE A 14 -8.89 5.40 20.13
CA PHE A 14 -10.05 4.53 19.88
C PHE A 14 -10.82 4.97 18.63
N LEU A 15 -11.07 6.27 18.48
CA LEU A 15 -11.74 6.81 17.29
C LEU A 15 -10.90 6.64 16.02
N ALA A 16 -9.58 6.79 16.09
CA ALA A 16 -8.69 6.52 14.96
C ALA A 16 -8.73 5.04 14.56
N PHE A 17 -8.78 4.13 15.53
CA PHE A 17 -8.98 2.71 15.28
C PHE A 17 -10.35 2.43 14.64
N PHE A 18 -11.40 3.11 15.09
CA PHE A 18 -12.72 3.01 14.46
C PHE A 18 -12.68 3.47 12.99
N VAL A 19 -12.03 4.60 12.69
CA VAL A 19 -11.81 5.07 11.30
C VAL A 19 -11.07 4.03 10.48
N PHE A 20 -10.03 3.39 11.05
CA PHE A 20 -9.33 2.29 10.41
C PHE A 20 -10.28 1.11 10.10
N CYS A 21 -11.08 0.66 11.06
CA CYS A 21 -12.03 -0.44 10.86
C CYS A 21 -13.03 -0.14 9.76
N VAL A 22 -13.56 1.10 9.70
CA VAL A 22 -14.47 1.52 8.62
C VAL A 22 -13.74 1.50 7.27
N ALA A 23 -12.53 2.08 7.20
CA ALA A 23 -11.75 2.14 5.97
C ALA A 23 -11.33 0.75 5.45
N PHE A 24 -10.95 -0.15 6.36
CA PHE A 24 -10.61 -1.53 6.04
C PHE A 24 -11.85 -2.35 5.65
N GLY A 25 -12.95 -2.18 6.38
CA GLY A 25 -14.23 -2.85 6.12
C GLY A 25 -14.82 -2.48 4.76
N LEU A 26 -14.75 -1.20 4.35
CA LEU A 26 -15.17 -0.79 3.01
C LEU A 26 -14.33 -1.46 1.91
N ARG A 27 -13.03 -1.62 2.11
CA ARG A 27 -12.16 -2.32 1.16
C ARG A 27 -12.50 -3.80 1.07
N LEU A 28 -12.75 -4.47 2.20
CA LEU A 28 -13.26 -5.85 2.19
C LEU A 28 -14.59 -5.95 1.44
N TYR A 29 -15.53 -5.05 1.74
CA TYR A 29 -16.82 -5.01 1.07
C TYR A 29 -16.67 -4.89 -0.46
N PHE A 30 -15.87 -3.93 -0.95
CA PHE A 30 -15.66 -3.78 -2.40
C PHE A 30 -14.88 -4.94 -3.04
N LEU A 31 -13.97 -5.59 -2.31
CA LEU A 31 -13.30 -6.80 -2.75
C LEU A 31 -14.31 -7.93 -3.01
N GLU A 32 -15.38 -8.03 -2.21
CA GLU A 32 -16.45 -9.02 -2.42
C GLU A 32 -17.20 -8.80 -3.74
N PHE A 33 -17.38 -7.55 -4.19
CA PHE A 33 -18.06 -7.26 -5.46
C PHE A 33 -17.12 -7.27 -6.68
N LYS A 34 -15.80 -7.39 -6.48
CA LYS A 34 -14.85 -7.47 -7.59
C LYS A 34 -14.99 -8.82 -8.31
N GLN A 35 -15.35 -8.75 -9.59
CA GLN A 35 -15.56 -9.91 -10.48
C GLN A 35 -14.62 -9.93 -11.69
N VAL A 36 -14.15 -8.76 -12.14
CA VAL A 36 -13.33 -8.62 -13.35
C VAL A 36 -11.96 -8.06 -12.99
N ALA A 37 -10.93 -8.62 -13.65
CA ALA A 37 -9.57 -8.14 -13.55
C ALA A 37 -9.34 -7.03 -14.57
N HIS A 38 -8.72 -5.95 -14.13
CA HIS A 38 -8.17 -4.97 -15.04
C HIS A 38 -6.91 -5.54 -15.71
N MET A 39 -6.61 -5.11 -16.94
CA MET A 39 -5.43 -5.57 -17.70
C MET A 39 -4.12 -5.44 -16.88
N ASP A 40 -3.86 -4.26 -16.31
CA ASP A 40 -2.68 -4.01 -15.46
C ASP A 40 -2.56 -4.95 -14.23
N GLU A 41 -3.67 -5.48 -13.73
CA GLU A 41 -3.63 -6.45 -12.62
C GLU A 41 -3.14 -7.81 -13.10
N ILE A 42 -3.60 -8.26 -14.27
CA ILE A 42 -3.10 -9.48 -14.90
C ILE A 42 -1.63 -9.31 -15.27
N LEU A 43 -1.26 -8.15 -15.80
CA LEU A 43 0.13 -7.83 -16.11
C LEU A 43 1.00 -7.89 -14.85
N SER A 44 0.53 -7.36 -13.72
CA SER A 44 1.26 -7.43 -12.45
C SER A 44 1.53 -8.87 -11.99
N ILE A 45 0.57 -9.78 -12.23
CA ILE A 45 0.74 -11.22 -11.98
C ILE A 45 1.82 -11.79 -12.91
N VAL A 46 1.66 -11.59 -14.22
CA VAL A 46 2.60 -12.07 -15.26
C VAL A 46 4.03 -11.60 -14.99
N LEU A 47 4.21 -10.33 -14.63
CA LEU A 47 5.51 -9.75 -14.27
C LEU A 47 6.06 -10.40 -13.00
N SER A 48 5.25 -10.52 -11.93
CA SER A 48 5.71 -11.10 -10.67
C SER A 48 6.15 -12.56 -10.80
N GLU A 49 5.48 -13.36 -11.63
CA GLU A 49 5.83 -14.76 -11.95
C GLU A 49 6.95 -14.87 -13.00
N TYR A 50 7.46 -13.73 -13.49
CA TYR A 50 8.38 -13.65 -14.62
C TYR A 50 7.93 -14.49 -15.83
N ASN A 51 6.61 -14.61 -16.00
CA ASN A 51 5.99 -15.54 -16.92
C ASN A 51 6.24 -15.10 -18.37
N GLU A 52 6.52 -16.07 -19.24
CA GLU A 52 6.72 -15.80 -20.66
C GLU A 52 5.37 -15.60 -21.37
N TYR A 53 4.34 -16.34 -20.98
CA TYR A 53 2.99 -16.20 -21.51
C TYR A 53 2.34 -14.93 -20.95
N GLY A 54 1.90 -14.04 -21.84
CA GLY A 54 1.41 -12.71 -21.49
C GLY A 54 2.48 -11.62 -21.52
N TRP A 55 3.75 -11.97 -21.79
CA TRP A 55 4.83 -11.00 -22.00
C TRP A 55 5.51 -11.15 -23.37
N GLY A 56 6.29 -12.22 -23.55
CA GLY A 56 7.14 -12.42 -24.74
C GLY A 56 6.76 -13.63 -25.59
N LYS A 57 5.96 -14.56 -25.04
CA LYS A 57 5.57 -15.80 -25.72
C LYS A 57 4.11 -15.73 -26.16
N ASN A 58 3.91 -15.85 -27.47
CA ASN A 58 2.58 -15.95 -28.06
C ASN A 58 1.97 -17.33 -27.81
N PHE A 59 0.64 -17.37 -27.72
CA PHE A 59 -0.09 -18.63 -27.80
C PHE A 59 0.09 -19.25 -29.19
N GLU A 60 0.19 -20.58 -29.25
CA GLU A 60 0.38 -21.28 -30.52
C GLU A 60 -0.75 -20.93 -31.51
N PRO A 61 -0.40 -20.52 -32.74
CA PRO A 61 -1.41 -20.25 -33.76
C PRO A 61 -2.15 -21.55 -34.09
N HIS A 62 -3.46 -21.44 -34.34
CA HIS A 62 -4.37 -22.55 -34.70
C HIS A 62 -4.68 -23.58 -33.60
N LYS A 63 -4.23 -23.35 -32.36
CA LYS A 63 -4.65 -24.15 -31.20
C LYS A 63 -5.79 -23.46 -30.46
N ILE A 64 -6.87 -24.20 -30.21
CA ILE A 64 -8.02 -23.70 -29.45
C ILE A 64 -7.74 -23.95 -27.97
N TYR A 65 -7.67 -22.87 -27.20
CA TYR A 65 -7.50 -22.92 -25.75
C TYR A 65 -8.83 -22.64 -25.06
N THR A 66 -9.11 -23.41 -24.02
CA THR A 66 -10.16 -23.06 -23.07
C THR A 66 -9.73 -21.89 -22.18
N ALA A 67 -10.68 -21.13 -21.64
CA ALA A 67 -10.39 -20.03 -20.73
C ALA A 67 -9.54 -20.49 -19.51
N LYS A 68 -9.82 -21.68 -18.98
CA LYS A 68 -9.08 -22.25 -17.85
C LYS A 68 -7.62 -22.59 -18.21
N GLN A 69 -7.37 -23.06 -19.43
CA GLN A 69 -6.01 -23.30 -19.91
C GLN A 69 -5.23 -21.99 -20.05
N LEU A 70 -5.86 -20.94 -20.61
CA LEU A 70 -5.22 -19.63 -20.70
C LEU A 70 -4.88 -19.08 -19.31
N GLN A 71 -5.82 -19.16 -18.36
CA GLN A 71 -5.60 -18.74 -16.98
C GLN A 71 -4.46 -19.49 -16.30
N HIS A 72 -4.38 -20.81 -16.46
CA HIS A 72 -3.28 -21.61 -15.91
C HIS A 72 -1.93 -21.25 -16.55
N MET A 73 -1.92 -20.84 -17.81
CA MET A 73 -0.69 -20.44 -18.51
C MET A 73 -0.22 -19.05 -18.13
N THR A 74 -1.11 -18.11 -17.77
CA THR A 74 -0.77 -16.69 -17.54
C THR A 74 -0.78 -16.25 -16.09
N LEU A 75 -1.63 -16.83 -15.23
CA LEU A 75 -1.74 -16.45 -13.82
C LEU A 75 -0.62 -17.12 -12.99
N TRP A 76 -0.89 -17.42 -11.71
CA TRP A 76 0.05 -18.06 -10.79
C TRP A 76 0.45 -19.44 -11.30
N ASN A 77 1.68 -19.56 -11.81
CA ASN A 77 2.13 -20.74 -12.56
C ASN A 77 3.15 -21.59 -11.77
N ASP A 78 3.76 -21.05 -10.71
CA ASP A 78 4.72 -21.78 -9.87
C ASP A 78 4.57 -21.42 -8.38
N SER A 79 4.13 -22.39 -7.57
CA SER A 79 3.98 -22.23 -6.12
C SER A 79 5.27 -22.39 -5.33
N SER A 80 6.37 -22.81 -5.96
CA SER A 80 7.60 -23.21 -5.27
C SER A 80 8.39 -22.02 -4.73
N LEU A 81 9.03 -22.21 -3.57
CA LEU A 81 9.93 -21.21 -3.00
C LEU A 81 11.15 -20.97 -3.89
N SER A 82 11.70 -22.02 -4.49
CA SER A 82 12.84 -21.93 -5.41
C SER A 82 12.51 -21.14 -6.67
N GLY A 83 11.31 -21.35 -7.22
CA GLY A 83 10.79 -20.58 -8.35
C GLY A 83 10.67 -19.11 -8.00
N ALA A 84 9.99 -18.81 -6.89
CA ALA A 84 9.81 -17.44 -6.43
C ALA A 84 11.14 -16.68 -6.24
N LEU A 85 12.16 -17.30 -5.64
CA LEU A 85 13.48 -16.69 -5.49
C LEU A 85 14.19 -16.51 -6.84
N SER A 86 14.04 -17.46 -7.77
CA SER A 86 14.56 -17.34 -9.13
C SER A 86 13.93 -16.16 -9.86
N ASP A 87 12.61 -16.01 -9.77
CA ASP A 87 11.87 -14.96 -10.46
C ASP A 87 12.17 -13.58 -9.88
N VAL A 88 12.26 -13.45 -8.55
CA VAL A 88 12.72 -12.22 -7.89
C VAL A 88 14.14 -11.84 -8.35
N LYS A 89 15.05 -12.82 -8.47
CA LYS A 89 16.39 -12.56 -9.00
C LYS A 89 16.36 -12.06 -10.45
N LYS A 90 15.49 -12.62 -11.29
CA LYS A 90 15.33 -12.16 -12.68
C LYS A 90 14.73 -10.75 -12.74
N LEU A 91 13.70 -10.47 -11.94
CA LEU A 91 13.08 -9.14 -11.79
C LEU A 91 14.06 -8.07 -11.32
N TYR A 92 15.01 -8.44 -10.47
CA TYR A 92 16.08 -7.55 -10.05
C TYR A 92 16.98 -7.13 -11.22
N VAL A 93 17.30 -8.05 -12.12
CA VAL A 93 18.15 -7.79 -13.29
C VAL A 93 17.39 -7.07 -14.39
N ASN A 94 16.15 -7.50 -14.67
CA ASN A 94 15.29 -6.92 -15.68
C ASN A 94 13.84 -6.97 -15.21
N ASN A 95 13.26 -5.81 -14.92
CA ASN A 95 11.89 -5.72 -14.43
C ASN A 95 10.83 -6.04 -15.49
N ARG A 96 11.20 -6.01 -16.78
CA ARG A 96 10.26 -6.07 -17.92
C ARG A 96 9.19 -4.96 -17.89
N ASP A 97 9.33 -3.94 -17.06
CA ASP A 97 8.36 -2.86 -16.92
C ASP A 97 9.10 -1.58 -16.57
N ASP A 98 9.62 -0.90 -17.59
CA ASP A 98 10.49 0.27 -17.47
C ASP A 98 9.88 1.44 -16.67
N PRO A 99 8.56 1.73 -16.76
CA PRO A 99 7.92 2.78 -15.96
C PRO A 99 7.86 2.50 -14.45
N HIS A 100 8.05 1.26 -14.01
CA HIS A 100 7.86 0.86 -12.61
C HIS A 100 9.10 0.19 -12.03
N THR A 101 9.17 0.16 -10.69
CA THR A 101 10.24 -0.55 -9.99
C THR A 101 9.85 -2.00 -9.74
N ASN A 102 10.83 -2.89 -9.66
CA ASN A 102 10.59 -4.32 -9.42
C ASN A 102 10.11 -4.67 -8.01
N LEU A 103 10.14 -3.74 -7.07
CA LEU A 103 9.91 -4.02 -5.65
C LEU A 103 8.50 -4.54 -5.40
N TYR A 104 7.49 -3.91 -6.00
CA TYR A 104 6.11 -4.37 -5.86
C TYR A 104 5.92 -5.78 -6.42
N TYR A 105 6.43 -6.05 -7.63
CA TYR A 105 6.32 -7.37 -8.26
C TYR A 105 7.10 -8.44 -7.49
N SER A 106 8.26 -8.09 -6.93
CA SER A 106 9.06 -8.99 -6.10
C SER A 106 8.32 -9.35 -4.80
N LEU A 107 7.74 -8.35 -4.13
CA LEU A 107 6.93 -8.58 -2.92
C LEU A 107 5.67 -9.37 -3.24
N LEU A 108 4.99 -9.05 -4.35
CA LEU A 108 3.85 -9.80 -4.84
C LEU A 108 4.24 -11.26 -5.11
N ARG A 109 5.40 -11.50 -5.72
CA ARG A 109 5.95 -12.84 -5.98
C ARG A 109 6.14 -13.65 -4.70
N LEU A 110 6.82 -13.07 -3.73
CA LEU A 110 7.04 -13.71 -2.44
C LEU A 110 5.74 -13.91 -1.65
N TRP A 111 4.78 -13.00 -1.78
CA TRP A 111 3.51 -13.06 -1.07
C TRP A 111 2.64 -14.25 -1.50
N HIS A 112 2.79 -14.77 -2.71
CA HIS A 112 1.97 -15.89 -3.22
C HIS A 112 2.70 -17.24 -3.27
N ILE A 113 3.85 -17.40 -2.61
CA ILE A 113 4.47 -18.71 -2.43
C ILE A 113 3.44 -19.69 -1.83
N GLY A 114 3.39 -20.90 -2.39
CA GLY A 114 2.44 -21.95 -2.00
C GLY A 114 1.01 -21.79 -2.55
N PHE A 115 0.76 -20.83 -3.45
CA PHE A 115 -0.57 -20.57 -4.00
C PHE A 115 -0.60 -20.76 -5.53
N ILE A 116 -1.42 -21.70 -6.01
CA ILE A 116 -1.78 -21.84 -7.44
C ILE A 116 -3.29 -22.04 -7.52
N HIS A 117 -3.99 -21.09 -8.13
CA HIS A 117 -5.42 -21.22 -8.42
C HIS A 117 -5.75 -20.51 -9.73
N THR A 118 -6.63 -21.12 -10.52
CA THR A 118 -7.16 -20.51 -11.76
C THR A 118 -8.41 -19.67 -11.51
N ASP A 119 -8.98 -19.71 -10.30
CA ASP A 119 -10.13 -18.90 -9.93
C ASP A 119 -9.69 -17.43 -9.73
N LEU A 120 -10.32 -16.53 -10.47
CA LEU A 120 -10.08 -15.09 -10.39
C LEU A 120 -10.42 -14.53 -9.01
N LYS A 121 -11.45 -15.08 -8.34
CA LYS A 121 -11.84 -14.58 -7.03
C LYS A 121 -10.77 -14.87 -5.98
N GLN A 122 -10.25 -16.10 -5.98
CA GLN A 122 -9.14 -16.50 -5.13
C GLN A 122 -7.86 -15.71 -5.46
N THR A 123 -7.61 -15.47 -6.74
CA THR A 123 -6.51 -14.62 -7.20
C THR A 123 -6.60 -13.21 -6.62
N PHE A 124 -7.80 -12.61 -6.62
CA PHE A 124 -8.02 -11.30 -6.02
C PHE A 124 -7.79 -11.29 -4.52
N TYR A 125 -8.34 -12.24 -3.76
CA TYR A 125 -8.07 -12.30 -2.32
C TYR A 125 -6.57 -12.39 -2.05
N ARG A 126 -5.84 -13.24 -2.80
CA ARG A 126 -4.41 -13.41 -2.56
C ARG A 126 -3.62 -12.16 -2.93
N GLY A 127 -3.78 -11.62 -4.13
CA GLY A 127 -2.99 -10.47 -4.57
C GLY A 127 -3.37 -9.17 -3.85
N ILE A 128 -4.66 -8.89 -3.65
CA ILE A 128 -5.13 -7.66 -2.99
C ILE A 128 -4.84 -7.69 -1.48
N SER A 129 -4.75 -8.87 -0.85
CA SER A 129 -4.37 -8.94 0.56
C SER A 129 -2.99 -8.34 0.85
N LEU A 130 -2.05 -8.39 -0.11
CA LEU A 130 -0.76 -7.69 0.02
C LEU A 130 -0.97 -6.17 0.09
N ASN A 131 -1.84 -5.62 -0.76
CA ASN A 131 -2.18 -4.20 -0.70
C ASN A 131 -2.86 -3.81 0.61
N PHE A 132 -3.59 -4.73 1.25
CA PHE A 132 -4.20 -4.47 2.56
C PHE A 132 -3.14 -4.36 3.65
N VAL A 133 -2.03 -5.11 3.52
CA VAL A 133 -0.85 -4.93 4.37
C VAL A 133 -0.26 -3.54 4.16
N PHE A 134 -0.01 -3.14 2.91
CA PHE A 134 0.52 -1.80 2.61
C PHE A 134 -0.41 -0.69 3.11
N PHE A 135 -1.72 -0.82 2.91
CA PHE A 135 -2.72 0.09 3.45
C PHE A 135 -2.64 0.22 4.97
N THR A 136 -2.52 -0.91 5.67
CA THR A 136 -2.42 -0.92 7.15
C THR A 136 -1.15 -0.21 7.60
N CYS A 137 -0.01 -0.49 6.95
CA CYS A 137 1.24 0.21 7.21
C CYS A 137 1.13 1.72 6.93
N SER A 138 0.53 2.11 5.80
CA SER A 138 0.25 3.51 5.45
C SER A 138 -0.58 4.21 6.52
N PHE A 139 -1.65 3.57 6.99
CA PHE A 139 -2.53 4.15 8.02
C PHE A 139 -1.77 4.42 9.32
N VAL A 140 -0.97 3.44 9.77
CA VAL A 140 -0.14 3.58 10.97
C VAL A 140 0.91 4.68 10.79
N LEU A 141 1.59 4.72 9.64
CA LEU A 141 2.58 5.76 9.34
C LEU A 141 1.96 7.16 9.31
N ALA A 142 0.80 7.32 8.68
CA ALA A 142 0.06 8.57 8.64
C ALA A 142 -0.36 9.03 10.04
N PHE A 143 -0.87 8.11 10.87
CA PHE A 143 -1.19 8.39 12.27
C PHE A 143 0.06 8.87 13.04
N MET A 144 1.18 8.13 12.93
CA MET A 144 2.42 8.46 13.63
C MET A 144 3.04 9.77 13.15
N LEU A 145 2.97 10.04 11.85
CA LEU A 145 3.43 11.28 11.22
C LEU A 145 2.62 12.47 11.74
N TYR A 146 1.29 12.36 11.73
CA TYR A 146 0.40 13.42 12.20
C TYR A 146 0.66 13.75 13.68
N VAL A 147 0.64 12.73 14.55
CA VAL A 147 0.86 12.91 16.00
C VAL A 147 2.22 13.54 16.27
N ARG A 148 3.24 13.23 15.46
CA ARG A 148 4.57 13.82 15.61
C ARG A 148 4.65 15.29 15.20
N LEU A 149 3.85 15.71 14.22
CA LEU A 149 3.84 17.08 13.73
C LEU A 149 2.93 18.00 14.55
N PHE A 150 1.75 17.50 14.94
CA PHE A 150 0.67 18.33 15.51
C PHE A 150 0.20 17.87 16.90
N GLY A 151 0.77 16.79 17.44
CA GLY A 151 0.33 16.20 18.70
C GLY A 151 -1.02 15.48 18.60
N PHE A 152 -1.57 15.09 19.75
CA PHE A 152 -2.89 14.48 19.84
C PHE A 152 -3.98 15.55 19.87
N ASN A 153 -4.76 15.62 18.80
CA ASN A 153 -5.93 16.49 18.69
C ASN A 153 -6.97 15.82 17.78
N TYR A 154 -8.22 16.31 17.79
CA TYR A 154 -9.31 15.71 17.00
C TYR A 154 -9.14 15.88 15.48
N PHE A 155 -8.30 16.82 15.01
CA PHE A 155 -8.03 16.96 13.58
C PHE A 155 -7.27 15.77 12.98
N LEU A 156 -6.61 14.97 13.81
CA LEU A 156 -6.08 13.66 13.41
C LEU A 156 -7.14 12.78 12.75
N LEU A 157 -8.37 12.78 13.29
CA LEU A 157 -9.46 11.92 12.79
C LEU A 157 -9.90 12.36 11.41
N TYR A 158 -10.07 13.67 11.20
CA TYR A 158 -10.42 14.23 9.89
C TYR A 158 -9.33 13.97 8.86
N PHE A 159 -8.06 14.14 9.24
CA PHE A 159 -6.92 13.83 8.39
C PHE A 159 -6.93 12.37 7.94
N LEU A 160 -7.06 11.41 8.87
CA LEU A 160 -7.08 9.98 8.55
C LEU A 160 -8.31 9.61 7.71
N ALA A 161 -9.49 10.14 8.04
CA ALA A 161 -10.71 9.88 7.28
C ALA A 161 -10.57 10.37 5.84
N LEU A 162 -10.15 11.62 5.62
CA LEU A 162 -9.97 12.18 4.28
C LEU A 162 -8.88 11.44 3.48
N ALA A 163 -7.79 11.06 4.13
CA ALA A 163 -6.68 10.36 3.47
C ALA A 163 -7.05 8.93 3.02
N PHE A 164 -7.89 8.21 3.78
CA PHE A 164 -8.08 6.77 3.58
C PHE A 164 -9.50 6.32 3.21
N LEU A 165 -10.52 7.17 3.39
CA LEU A 165 -11.91 6.91 2.97
C LEU A 165 -12.25 7.52 1.62
N ASN A 166 -11.33 8.25 0.99
CA ASN A 166 -11.58 8.77 -0.35
C ASN A 166 -11.57 7.63 -1.40
N PRO A 167 -12.33 7.78 -2.50
CA PRO A 167 -12.44 6.74 -3.54
C PRO A 167 -11.10 6.36 -4.19
N ALA A 168 -10.17 7.32 -4.33
CA ALA A 168 -8.88 7.07 -4.95
C ALA A 168 -8.02 6.11 -4.12
N SER A 169 -7.90 6.35 -2.81
CA SER A 169 -7.17 5.48 -1.89
C SER A 169 -7.80 4.09 -1.78
N ILE A 170 -9.14 4.00 -1.82
CA ILE A 170 -9.85 2.72 -1.84
C ILE A 170 -9.50 1.95 -3.12
N ASN A 171 -9.61 2.59 -4.30
CA ASN A 171 -9.27 1.97 -5.58
C ASN A 171 -7.79 1.55 -5.65
N ASN A 172 -6.87 2.40 -5.22
CA ASN A 172 -5.43 2.10 -5.20
C ASN A 172 -5.11 0.85 -4.38
N THR A 173 -5.94 0.52 -3.39
CA THR A 173 -5.78 -0.71 -2.60
C THR A 173 -6.40 -1.93 -3.31
N LEU A 174 -7.52 -1.75 -4.03
CA LEU A 174 -8.30 -2.84 -4.63
C LEU A 174 -7.79 -3.35 -5.98
N PHE A 175 -6.81 -2.67 -6.59
CA PHE A 175 -6.14 -3.16 -7.79
C PHE A 175 -4.77 -3.71 -7.42
N MET A 176 -4.42 -4.91 -7.91
CA MET A 176 -3.07 -5.48 -7.77
C MET A 176 -2.04 -4.64 -8.55
N ARG A 177 -1.65 -3.49 -7.99
CA ARG A 177 -0.80 -2.47 -8.60
C ARG A 177 0.12 -1.83 -7.56
N PRO A 178 1.23 -1.22 -7.99
CA PRO A 178 2.22 -0.64 -7.07
C PRO A 178 1.74 0.57 -6.25
N TYR A 179 0.58 1.16 -6.54
CA TYR A 179 0.13 2.42 -5.92
C TYR A 179 -0.01 2.33 -4.39
N ALA A 180 -0.53 1.23 -3.84
CA ALA A 180 -0.62 1.05 -2.39
C ALA A 180 0.77 1.03 -1.72
N LEU A 181 1.77 0.40 -2.36
CA LEU A 181 3.15 0.41 -1.90
C LEU A 181 3.78 1.81 -2.03
N GLN A 182 3.46 2.55 -3.08
CA GLN A 182 3.94 3.93 -3.28
C GLN A 182 3.40 4.87 -2.20
N GLU A 183 2.11 4.80 -1.88
CA GLU A 183 1.50 5.56 -0.78
C GLU A 183 2.22 5.27 0.56
N MET A 184 2.45 3.99 0.86
CA MET A 184 3.15 3.57 2.07
C MET A 184 4.59 4.09 2.12
N SER A 185 5.32 3.94 1.01
CA SER A 185 6.72 4.35 0.90
C SER A 185 6.86 5.87 1.01
N PHE A 186 5.93 6.61 0.43
CA PHE A 186 5.89 8.07 0.54
C PHE A 186 5.67 8.51 2.00
N LEU A 187 4.70 7.92 2.70
CA LEU A 187 4.45 8.23 4.11
C LEU A 187 5.64 7.86 5.00
N LEU A 188 6.31 6.72 4.71
CA LEU A 188 7.53 6.32 5.39
C LEU A 188 8.65 7.34 5.18
N LEU A 189 8.85 7.78 3.93
CA LEU A 189 9.84 8.81 3.60
C LEU A 189 9.56 10.10 4.37
N CYS A 190 8.32 10.60 4.37
CA CYS A 190 7.94 11.79 5.13
C CYS A 190 8.21 11.62 6.63
N TYR A 191 7.87 10.46 7.19
CA TYR A 191 8.09 10.16 8.60
C TYR A 191 9.57 10.13 8.98
N VAL A 192 10.41 9.47 8.18
CA VAL A 192 11.87 9.43 8.36
C VAL A 192 12.46 10.83 8.21
N PHE A 193 12.02 11.59 7.20
CA PHE A 193 12.49 12.95 6.96
C PHE A 193 12.19 13.89 8.14
N VAL A 194 10.96 13.87 8.66
CA VAL A 194 10.59 14.63 9.86
C VAL A 194 11.45 14.24 11.06
N ARG A 195 11.74 12.94 11.21
CA ARG A 195 12.60 12.44 12.30
C ARG A 195 14.05 12.94 12.19
N ILE A 196 14.59 12.94 10.98
CA ILE A 196 15.94 13.48 10.72
C ILE A 196 15.98 14.98 11.03
N LEU A 197 15.01 15.75 10.55
CA LEU A 197 14.95 17.20 10.82
C LEU A 197 14.85 17.52 12.31
N GLN A 198 14.02 16.77 13.05
CA GLN A 198 13.90 16.93 14.50
C GLN A 198 15.19 16.54 15.23
N SER A 199 15.96 15.57 14.70
CA SER A 199 17.27 15.22 15.23
C SER A 199 18.26 16.38 15.11
N PHE A 200 18.28 17.08 13.98
CA PHE A 200 19.14 18.27 13.82
C PHE A 200 18.74 19.41 14.76
N LYS A 201 17.45 19.64 14.96
CA LYS A 201 16.96 20.67 15.89
C LYS A 201 17.38 20.39 17.34
N ASN A 202 17.39 19.12 17.75
CA ASN A 202 17.85 18.70 19.08
C ASN A 202 19.39 18.70 19.24
N THR A 203 20.14 18.76 18.14
CA THR A 203 21.62 18.63 18.12
C THR A 203 22.30 19.92 17.64
N SER A 204 21.70 21.10 17.82
CA SER A 204 22.21 22.42 17.38
C SER A 204 22.19 22.68 15.87
N PHE A 205 20.98 22.77 15.29
CA PHE A 205 20.74 23.55 14.07
C PHE A 205 19.44 24.35 14.22
N ASN A 206 19.58 25.61 14.60
CA ASN A 206 18.47 26.54 14.79
C ASN A 206 18.00 27.02 13.42
N MET A 207 17.17 26.25 12.73
CA MET A 207 16.52 26.68 11.49
C MET A 207 15.37 27.64 11.84
N PRO A 208 15.44 28.93 11.46
CA PRO A 208 14.44 29.94 11.84
C PRO A 208 13.05 29.66 11.27
N PHE A 209 12.94 28.80 10.25
CA PHE A 209 11.70 28.59 9.50
C PHE A 209 10.64 27.76 10.25
N LEU A 210 10.98 27.14 11.39
CA LEU A 210 10.05 26.31 12.17
C LEU A 210 9.89 26.77 13.62
N ASP A 211 10.44 27.92 14.02
CA ASP A 211 10.18 28.52 15.33
C ASP A 211 8.98 29.47 15.23
N ASN A 212 7.81 28.88 14.98
CA ASN A 212 6.58 29.62 14.71
C ASN A 212 5.93 30.17 16.00
N LYS A 213 6.72 30.83 16.85
CA LYS A 213 6.19 31.65 17.94
C LYS A 213 5.44 32.87 17.41
N ASP A 214 5.75 33.32 16.19
CA ASP A 214 5.09 34.47 15.55
C ASP A 214 3.68 34.16 15.02
N PHE A 215 3.39 32.91 14.61
CA PHE A 215 2.06 32.54 14.13
C PHE A 215 1.05 32.36 15.28
N ALA A 216 1.52 31.92 16.46
CA ALA A 216 0.69 31.83 17.66
C ALA A 216 0.34 33.22 18.25
N LEU A 217 1.19 34.23 18.03
CA LEU A 217 0.96 35.60 18.48
C LEU A 217 0.00 36.38 17.57
N LYS A 218 0.00 36.12 16.26
CA LYS A 218 -0.92 36.78 15.31
C LYS A 218 -2.39 36.38 15.48
N LEU A 219 -2.68 35.19 15.99
CA LEU A 219 -4.07 34.72 16.21
C LEU A 219 -4.68 35.19 17.54
N LYS A 220 -3.89 35.85 18.40
CA LYS A 220 -4.39 36.37 19.69
C LYS A 220 -4.82 37.84 19.62
N ASN A 221 -4.52 38.51 18.51
CA ASN A 221 -4.76 39.93 18.29
C ASN A 221 -5.66 40.21 17.06
N THR A 222 -6.41 39.23 16.57
CA THR A 222 -7.57 39.39 15.67
C THR A 222 -8.76 38.67 16.26
#